data_AF-A0A7I7ZLY7-F1
#
_entry.id   AF-A0A7I7ZLY7-F1
#
_cell.length_a   1.000
_cell.length_b   1.000
_cell.length_c   1.000
_cell.angle_alpha   90.00
_cell.angle_beta   90.00
_cell.angle_gamma   90.00
#
_symmetry.space_group_name_H-M   'P 1'
#
loop_
_entity.id
_entity.type
_entity.pdbx_description
1 polymer ?
#
loop_
_entity_poly.entity_id
_entity_poly.type
_entity_poly.pdbx_seq_one_letter_code
_entity_poly.pdbx_strand_id
1 'polypeptide(L)'
;MYEVVRVADTVTVRDLLLDETLTLLSDMVGGTLKPGQVVCARALPVGDGLQFVGALVVVKPDDVDDLIELLDGEPSAVDVVEFFSPPNG
;
A
#
# COMPACT_ATOMS: atom_id res chain seq x y z
N MET A 1 -3.11 -4.31 -0.42
CA MET A 1 -1.72 -4.12 0.08
C MET A 1 -0.80 -4.16 -1.12
N TYR A 2 0.25 -3.33 -1.20
CA TYR A 2 1.04 -3.22 -2.43
C TYR A 2 2.55 -3.30 -2.16
N GLU A 3 3.26 -4.20 -2.84
CA GLU A 3 4.72 -4.21 -2.89
C GLU A 3 5.20 -3.34 -4.06
N VAL A 4 6.14 -2.44 -3.81
CA VAL A 4 6.75 -1.59 -4.84
C VAL A 4 7.79 -2.40 -5.60
N VAL A 5 7.54 -2.67 -6.87
CA VAL A 5 8.44 -3.45 -7.72
C VAL A 5 9.44 -2.53 -8.43
N ARG A 6 8.97 -1.39 -8.94
CA ARG A 6 9.81 -0.44 -9.69
C ARG A 6 9.30 0.98 -9.55
N VAL A 7 10.23 1.92 -9.43
CA VAL A 7 9.96 3.37 -9.43
C VAL A 7 10.75 4.00 -10.58
N ALA A 8 10.04 4.59 -11.54
CA ALA A 8 10.58 5.32 -12.68
C ALA A 8 9.62 6.48 -13.02
N ASP A 9 9.40 6.79 -14.30
CA ASP A 9 8.35 7.73 -14.74
C ASP A 9 6.94 7.29 -14.32
N THR A 10 6.77 6.01 -14.03
CA THR A 10 5.60 5.38 -13.40
C THR A 10 6.04 4.48 -12.26
N VAL A 11 5.13 4.14 -11.35
CA VAL A 11 5.39 3.21 -10.25
C VAL A 11 4.70 1.88 -10.54
N THR A 12 5.47 0.80 -10.63
CA THR A 12 4.93 -0.56 -10.73
C THR A 12 4.82 -1.16 -9.34
N VAL A 13 3.63 -1.65 -8.98
CA VAL A 13 3.37 -2.31 -7.71
C VAL A 13 2.72 -3.68 -7.92
N ARG A 14 2.97 -4.63 -7.02
CA ARG A 14 2.24 -5.90 -6.93
C ARG A 14 1.21 -5.79 -5.82
N ASP A 15 -0.06 -5.95 -6.14
CA ASP A 15 -1.12 -6.16 -5.16
C ASP A 15 -0.91 -7.53 -4.51
N LEU A 16 -0.65 -7.53 -3.20
CA LEU A 16 -0.37 -8.75 -2.43
C LEU A 16 -1.64 -9.52 -2.09
N LEU A 17 -2.83 -8.88 -2.15
CA LEU A 17 -4.09 -9.54 -1.84
C LEU A 17 -4.64 -10.28 -3.07
N LEU A 18 -4.48 -9.68 -4.25
CA LEU A 18 -4.97 -10.23 -5.51
C LEU A 18 -3.89 -10.94 -6.34
N ASP A 19 -2.61 -10.83 -5.94
CA ASP A 19 -1.43 -11.26 -6.69
C ASP A 19 -1.34 -10.65 -8.11
N GLU A 20 -1.89 -9.45 -8.30
CA GLU A 20 -1.90 -8.74 -9.58
C GLU A 20 -0.85 -7.61 -9.63
N THR A 21 -0.33 -7.31 -10.82
CA THR A 21 0.61 -6.19 -11.00
C THR A 21 -0.08 -4.97 -11.59
N LEU A 22 0.08 -3.81 -10.94
CA LEU A 22 -0.52 -2.54 -11.32
C LEU A 22 0.57 -1.52 -11.68
N THR A 23 0.25 -0.61 -12.61
CA THR A 23 1.09 0.54 -12.95
C THR A 23 0.39 1.83 -12.55
N LEU A 24 1.04 2.61 -11.70
CA LEU A 24 0.54 3.86 -11.13
C LEU A 24 1.28 5.05 -11.74
N LEU A 25 0.58 6.18 -11.86
CA LEU A 25 1.19 7.46 -12.23
C LEU A 25 2.11 7.94 -11.09
N SER A 26 3.28 8.46 -11.44
CA SER A 26 4.35 8.83 -10.49
C SER A 26 4.08 10.10 -9.69
N ASP A 27 3.22 10.99 -10.17
CA ASP A 27 3.12 12.40 -9.72
C ASP A 27 2.73 12.58 -8.23
N MET A 28 2.11 11.57 -7.59
CA MET A 28 1.72 11.65 -6.17
C MET A 28 2.72 10.94 -5.22
N VAL A 29 3.68 10.18 -5.76
CA VAL A 29 4.34 9.10 -5.01
C VAL A 29 5.85 8.97 -5.29
N GLY A 30 6.30 9.46 -6.45
CA GLY A 30 7.61 9.18 -7.03
C GLY A 30 8.83 9.65 -6.24
N GLY A 31 8.65 10.44 -5.17
CA GLY A 31 9.74 10.85 -4.28
C GLY A 31 9.95 9.96 -3.05
N THR A 32 8.92 9.25 -2.59
CA THR A 32 8.92 8.60 -1.26
C THR A 32 9.04 7.09 -1.32
N LEU A 33 8.59 6.47 -2.42
CA LEU A 33 8.63 5.02 -2.58
C LEU A 33 9.96 4.52 -3.13
N LYS A 34 10.36 3.35 -2.65
CA LYS A 34 11.53 2.61 -3.10
C LYS A 34 11.12 1.19 -3.46
N PRO A 35 11.74 0.59 -4.49
CA PRO A 35 11.57 -0.83 -4.77
C PRO A 35 11.82 -1.70 -3.53
N GLY A 36 11.01 -2.74 -3.35
CA GLY A 36 11.01 -3.65 -2.20
C GLY A 36 10.23 -3.16 -0.97
N GLN A 37 9.67 -1.95 -0.99
CA GLN A 37 8.80 -1.50 0.11
C GLN A 37 7.39 -2.07 -0.05
N VAL A 38 6.76 -2.38 1.07
CA VAL A 38 5.32 -2.69 1.12
C VAL A 38 4.56 -1.49 1.66
N VAL A 39 3.45 -1.15 1.03
CA VAL A 39 2.61 -0.02 1.39
C VAL A 39 1.14 -0.40 1.52
N CYS A 40 0.50 0.17 2.52
CA CYS A 40 -0.94 0.21 2.65
C CYS A 40 -1.44 1.53 2.08
N ALA A 41 -2.18 1.44 0.97
CA ALA A 41 -2.72 2.58 0.25
C ALA A 41 -3.99 2.15 -0.50
N ARG A 42 -4.72 3.12 -1.05
CA ARG A 42 -5.87 2.86 -1.92
C ARG A 42 -5.55 3.26 -3.36
N ALA A 43 -5.46 2.29 -4.27
CA ALA A 43 -5.34 2.56 -5.70
C ALA A 43 -6.73 2.86 -6.29
N LEU A 44 -6.87 3.96 -7.02
CA LEU A 44 -8.09 4.34 -7.72
C LEU A 44 -7.77 4.82 -9.15
N PRO A 45 -8.70 4.62 -10.10
CA PRO A 45 -8.57 5.22 -11.43
C PRO A 45 -8.67 6.74 -11.36
N VAL A 46 -7.70 7.42 -11.97
CA VAL A 46 -7.63 8.88 -12.10
C VAL A 46 -7.26 9.21 -13.53
N GLY A 47 -8.21 9.81 -14.27
CA GLY A 47 -8.07 9.99 -15.72
C GLY A 47 -7.92 8.65 -16.43
N ASP A 48 -6.88 8.52 -17.25
CA ASP A 48 -6.55 7.29 -17.99
C ASP A 48 -5.60 6.34 -17.23
N GLY A 49 -5.26 6.64 -15.97
CA GLY A 49 -4.30 5.87 -15.17
C GLY A 49 -4.81 5.48 -13.80
N LEU A 50 -3.96 4.80 -13.03
CA LEU A 50 -4.19 4.50 -11.61
C LEU A 50 -3.30 5.39 -10.74
N GLN A 51 -3.80 5.80 -9.58
CA GLN A 51 -3.03 6.53 -8.57
C GLN A 51 -3.39 6.05 -7.17
N PHE A 52 -2.43 6.18 -6.25
CA PHE A 52 -2.75 6.13 -4.83
C PHE A 52 -3.44 7.42 -4.40
N VAL A 53 -4.58 7.27 -3.72
CA VAL A 53 -5.40 8.39 -3.25
C VAL A 53 -5.55 8.32 -1.74
N GLY A 54 -5.37 9.47 -1.08
CA GLY A 54 -5.48 9.58 0.38
C GLY A 54 -4.19 9.21 1.08
N ALA A 55 -4.31 8.61 2.27
CA ALA A 55 -3.15 8.21 3.07
C ALA A 55 -2.40 7.06 2.41
N LEU A 56 -1.07 7.19 2.38
CA LEU A 56 -0.15 6.12 2.06
C LEU A 56 0.68 5.85 3.30
N VAL A 57 0.66 4.60 3.76
CA VAL A 57 1.43 4.15 4.92
C VAL A 57 2.45 3.14 4.46
N VAL A 58 3.73 3.39 4.76
CA VAL A 58 4.79 2.40 4.54
C VAL A 58 4.72 1.38 5.67
N VAL A 59 4.57 0.11 5.31
CA VAL A 59 4.46 -1.00 6.25
C VAL A 59 5.86 -1.59 6.44
N LYS A 60 6.24 -1.85 7.70
CA LYS A 60 7.52 -2.50 7.98
C LYS A 60 7.44 -3.96 7.55
N PRO A 61 8.54 -4.57 7.07
CA PRO A 61 8.54 -5.96 6.62
C PRO A 61 7.97 -6.94 7.66
N ASP A 62 8.29 -6.74 8.94
CA ASP A 62 7.83 -7.59 10.03
C ASP A 62 6.31 -7.51 10.27
N ASP A 63 5.66 -6.41 9.87
CA ASP A 63 4.23 -6.17 10.08
C ASP A 63 3.39 -6.60 8.85
N VAL A 64 4.02 -7.06 7.76
CA VAL A 64 3.32 -7.33 6.50
C VAL A 64 2.39 -8.54 6.61
N ASP A 65 2.88 -9.65 7.15
CA ASP A 65 2.11 -10.88 7.27
C ASP A 65 0.91 -10.69 8.21
N ASP A 66 1.13 -10.07 9.38
CA ASP A 66 0.08 -9.75 10.35
C ASP A 66 -1.00 -8.83 9.75
N LEU A 67 -0.59 -7.84 8.94
CA LEU A 67 -1.53 -6.94 8.28
C LEU A 67 -2.31 -7.64 7.16
N ILE A 68 -1.69 -8.54 6.40
CA ILE A 68 -2.39 -9.35 5.39
C ILE A 68 -3.43 -10.23 6.06
N GLU A 69 -3.07 -10.93 7.14
CA GLU A 69 -3.99 -11.78 7.91
C GLU A 69 -5.16 -10.96 8.48
N LEU A 70 -4.88 -9.78 9.04
CA LEU A 70 -5.91 -8.87 9.52
C LEU A 70 -6.87 -8.45 8.41
N LEU A 71 -6.35 -8.10 7.22
CA LEU A 71 -7.15 -7.63 6.08
C LEU A 71 -7.97 -8.75 5.42
N ASP A 72 -7.46 -9.98 5.42
CA ASP A 72 -8.18 -11.16 4.93
C ASP A 72 -9.43 -11.47 5.79
N GLY A 73 -9.37 -11.16 7.08
CA GLY A 73 -10.47 -11.32 8.04
C GLY A 73 -11.62 -10.31 7.94
N GLU A 74 -11.72 -9.52 6.86
CA GLU A 74 -12.70 -8.44 6.67
C GLU A 74 -12.78 -7.48 7.88
N PRO A 75 -11.67 -6.84 8.27
CA PRO A 75 -11.58 -6.08 9.52
C PRO A 75 -12.40 -4.79 9.44
N SER A 76 -12.84 -4.31 10.60
CA SER A 76 -13.45 -2.99 10.68
C SER A 76 -12.37 -1.91 10.50
N ALA A 77 -12.80 -0.69 10.16
CA ALA A 77 -11.88 0.45 10.05
C ALA A 77 -11.16 0.76 11.38
N VAL A 78 -11.73 0.37 12.53
CA VAL A 78 -11.12 0.56 13.85
C VAL A 78 -9.93 -0.37 14.02
N ASP A 79 -10.08 -1.64 13.65
CA ASP A 79 -9.04 -2.67 13.80
C ASP A 79 -7.78 -2.29 12.99
N VAL A 80 -7.98 -1.77 11.78
CA VAL A 80 -6.88 -1.28 10.93
C VAL A 80 -6.18 -0.07 11.56
N VAL A 81 -6.91 0.86 12.18
CA VAL A 81 -6.33 2.04 12.83
C VAL A 81 -5.57 1.65 14.10
N GLU A 82 -6.08 0.71 14.89
CA GLU A 82 -5.39 0.19 16.08
C GLU A 82 -4.06 -0.46 15.71
N PHE A 83 -4.00 -1.22 14.61
CA PHE A 83 -2.77 -1.85 14.12
C PHE A 83 -1.65 -0.84 13.85
N PHE A 84 -1.98 0.32 13.29
CA PHE A 84 -1.00 1.39 12.98
C PHE A 84 -0.76 2.38 14.13
N SER A 85 -1.54 2.28 15.21
CA SER A 85 -1.39 3.17 16.36
C SER A 85 -0.23 2.69 17.25
N PRO A 86 0.62 3.59 17.78
CA PRO A 86 1.62 3.18 18.76
C PRO A 86 0.92 2.55 19.98
N PRO A 87 1.53 1.56 20.66
CA PRO A 87 0.95 0.99 21.86
C PRO A 87 0.73 2.13 22.87
N ASN A 88 -0.52 2.38 23.24
CA ASN A 88 -0.83 3.32 24.31
C ASN A 88 -0.14 2.79 25.57
N GLY A 89 0.90 3.50 26.02
CA GLY A 89 1.58 3.24 27.28
C GLY A 89 0.73 3.59 28.49
#